data_AF-A0A8J3QHB9-F1
#
_entry.id   AF-A0A8J3QHB9-F1
#
_cell.length_a   1.000
_cell.length_b   1.000
_cell.length_c   1.000
_cell.angle_alpha   90.00
_cell.angle_beta   90.00
_cell.angle_gamma   90.00
#
_symmetry.space_group_name_H-M   'P 1'
#
loop_
_entity.id
_entity.type
_entity.pdbx_description
1 polymer ?
#
loop_
_entity_poly.entity_id
_entity_poly.type
_entity_poly.pdbx_seq_one_letter_code
_entity_poly.pdbx_strand_id
1 'polypeptide(L)'
;MSVREKLLRRAAACYERAGAPAPAAQCLADVGAWAAAAEQYEMAGDFPAAGRYYAAAEQHANAARCYLRAGRHAAAADEWELAGEPLWAGWALIAARQASGTRRALALLRSARPQHAPHRWLTQLGIAMCSSPSTAAAAAEGAVNQACTELPSLPPPQQLEVETWLVDACDLLDRYDLCAAIYAAGHRAGVKGVEERWRAWAAARLGDGREVPAWPRGGEP
;
A
#
# COMPACT_ATOMS: atom_id res chain seq x y z
N MET A 1 -2.15 -38.84 -7.90
CA MET A 1 -3.35 -37.99 -8.06
C MET A 1 -4.59 -38.82 -7.73
N SER A 2 -5.19 -38.60 -6.55
CA SER A 2 -6.33 -39.40 -6.08
C SER A 2 -7.63 -39.07 -6.85
N VAL A 3 -8.61 -39.99 -6.83
CA VAL A 3 -9.95 -39.74 -7.39
C VAL A 3 -10.59 -38.51 -6.73
N ARG A 4 -10.38 -38.34 -5.42
CA ARG A 4 -10.84 -37.18 -4.65
C ARG A 4 -10.26 -35.86 -5.18
N GLU A 5 -8.95 -35.79 -5.42
CA GLU A 5 -8.33 -34.58 -6.00
C GLU A 5 -8.90 -34.21 -7.37
N LYS A 6 -9.13 -35.20 -8.24
CA LYS A 6 -9.73 -34.95 -9.57
C LYS A 6 -11.14 -34.39 -9.45
N LEU A 7 -11.95 -34.92 -8.52
CA LEU A 7 -13.29 -34.42 -8.26
C LEU A 7 -13.27 -33.00 -7.69
N LEU A 8 -12.38 -32.71 -6.74
CA LEU A 8 -12.23 -31.38 -6.15
C LEU A 8 -11.80 -30.32 -7.19
N ARG A 9 -10.85 -30.66 -8.09
CA ARG A 9 -10.48 -29.75 -9.18
C ARG A 9 -11.63 -29.47 -10.14
N ARG A 10 -12.44 -30.49 -10.46
CA ARG A 10 -13.63 -30.31 -11.31
C ARG A 10 -14.70 -29.48 -10.60
N ALA A 11 -14.90 -29.70 -9.31
CA ALA A 11 -15.82 -28.90 -8.50
C ALA A 11 -15.40 -27.43 -8.46
N ALA A 12 -14.10 -27.15 -8.24
CA ALA A 12 -13.55 -25.80 -8.30
C ALA A 12 -13.88 -25.10 -9.63
N ALA A 13 -13.59 -25.75 -10.77
CA ALA A 13 -13.90 -25.20 -12.09
C ALA A 13 -15.41 -24.95 -12.32
N CYS A 14 -16.27 -25.81 -11.75
CA CYS A 14 -17.72 -25.59 -11.78
C CYS A 14 -18.13 -24.36 -10.96
N TYR A 15 -17.55 -24.18 -9.77
CA TYR A 15 -17.82 -23.02 -8.91
C TYR A 15 -17.29 -21.72 -9.50
N GLU A 16 -16.10 -21.72 -10.11
CA GLU A 16 -15.55 -20.56 -10.82
C GLU A 16 -16.48 -20.12 -11.95
N ARG A 17 -16.94 -21.06 -12.79
CA ARG A 17 -17.91 -20.77 -13.85
C ARG A 17 -19.26 -20.28 -13.34
N ALA A 18 -19.64 -20.67 -12.13
CA ALA A 18 -20.87 -20.24 -11.48
C ALA A 18 -20.72 -18.88 -10.77
N GLY A 19 -19.52 -18.27 -10.79
CA GLY A 19 -19.25 -17.02 -10.08
C GLY A 19 -19.26 -17.18 -8.56
N ALA A 20 -18.94 -18.37 -8.05
CA ALA A 20 -18.89 -18.69 -6.63
C ALA A 20 -17.42 -18.89 -6.16
N PRO A 21 -16.65 -17.80 -5.97
CA PRO A 21 -15.21 -17.88 -5.74
C PRO A 21 -14.84 -18.53 -4.39
N ALA A 22 -15.59 -18.28 -3.31
CA ALA A 22 -15.26 -18.86 -2.00
C ALA A 22 -15.36 -20.40 -1.95
N PRO A 23 -16.43 -21.05 -2.47
CA PRO A 23 -16.47 -22.51 -2.61
C PRO A 23 -15.38 -23.07 -3.54
N ALA A 24 -15.05 -22.35 -4.62
CA ALA A 24 -13.94 -22.75 -5.50
C ALA A 24 -12.61 -22.75 -4.76
N ALA A 25 -12.34 -21.69 -3.99
CA ALA A 25 -11.14 -21.52 -3.19
C ALA A 25 -10.96 -22.66 -2.17
N GLN A 26 -12.03 -23.07 -1.48
CA GLN A 26 -11.98 -24.20 -0.55
C GLN A 26 -11.61 -25.51 -1.26
N CYS A 27 -12.20 -25.78 -2.42
CA CYS A 27 -11.88 -26.97 -3.21
C CYS A 27 -10.41 -26.98 -3.66
N LEU A 28 -9.86 -25.82 -4.02
CA LEU A 28 -8.46 -25.64 -4.41
C LEU A 28 -7.51 -25.78 -3.21
N ALA A 29 -7.88 -25.25 -2.05
CA ALA A 29 -7.13 -25.41 -0.81
C ALA A 29 -7.05 -26.89 -0.41
N ASP A 30 -8.16 -27.62 -0.49
CA ASP A 30 -8.20 -29.04 -0.12
C ASP A 30 -7.30 -29.94 -1.00
N VAL A 31 -6.97 -29.50 -2.23
CA VAL A 31 -6.04 -30.19 -3.12
C VAL A 31 -4.61 -29.64 -3.07
N GLY A 32 -4.34 -28.71 -2.15
CA GLY A 32 -3.03 -28.08 -1.97
C GLY A 32 -2.65 -27.07 -3.06
N ALA A 33 -3.62 -26.60 -3.86
CA ALA A 33 -3.40 -25.58 -4.88
C ALA A 33 -3.45 -24.17 -4.26
N TRP A 34 -2.50 -23.86 -3.38
CA TRP A 34 -2.52 -22.68 -2.50
C TRP A 34 -2.60 -21.35 -3.26
N ALA A 35 -1.81 -21.17 -4.32
CA ALA A 35 -1.82 -19.93 -5.10
C ALA A 35 -3.20 -19.68 -5.77
N ALA A 36 -3.76 -20.72 -6.40
CA ALA A 36 -5.07 -20.62 -7.05
C ALA A 36 -6.20 -20.41 -6.01
N ALA A 37 -6.10 -21.06 -4.85
CA ALA A 37 -7.04 -20.81 -3.75
C ALA A 37 -6.96 -19.36 -3.26
N ALA A 38 -5.75 -18.80 -3.15
CA ALA A 38 -5.54 -17.42 -2.74
C ALA A 38 -6.17 -16.41 -3.70
N GLU A 39 -5.98 -16.61 -5.02
CA GLU A 39 -6.59 -15.79 -6.07
C GLU A 39 -8.13 -15.80 -5.96
N GLN A 40 -8.73 -16.97 -5.76
CA GLN A 40 -10.18 -17.10 -5.60
C GLN A 40 -10.67 -16.40 -4.31
N TYR A 41 -9.94 -16.51 -3.19
CA TYR A 41 -10.27 -15.76 -1.97
C TYR A 41 -10.12 -14.25 -2.15
N GLU A 42 -9.13 -13.78 -2.90
CA GLU A 42 -8.97 -12.35 -3.21
C GLU A 42 -10.15 -11.85 -4.06
N MET A 43 -10.56 -12.61 -5.09
CA MET A 43 -11.74 -12.30 -5.89
C MET A 43 -13.03 -12.29 -5.08
N ALA A 44 -13.13 -13.15 -4.05
CA ALA A 44 -14.25 -13.16 -3.12
C ALA A 44 -14.23 -11.99 -2.12
N GLY A 45 -13.14 -11.21 -2.06
CA GLY A 45 -12.94 -10.15 -1.08
C GLY A 45 -12.50 -10.61 0.30
N ASP A 46 -12.22 -11.91 0.50
CA ASP A 46 -11.69 -12.45 1.77
C ASP A 46 -10.16 -12.32 1.80
N PHE A 47 -9.70 -11.08 1.97
CA PHE A 47 -8.28 -10.77 2.06
C PHE A 47 -7.54 -11.50 3.21
N PRO A 48 -8.13 -11.70 4.40
CA PRO A 48 -7.52 -12.53 5.44
C PRO A 48 -7.22 -13.97 5.00
N ALA A 49 -8.15 -14.62 4.30
CA ALA A 49 -7.94 -15.97 3.78
C ALA A 49 -6.93 -15.96 2.63
N ALA A 50 -7.08 -15.04 1.66
CA ALA A 50 -6.16 -14.89 0.55
C ALA A 50 -4.71 -14.71 1.02
N GLY A 51 -4.48 -13.86 2.01
CA GLY A 51 -3.16 -13.64 2.60
C GLY A 51 -2.53 -14.92 3.18
N ARG A 52 -3.32 -15.74 3.88
CA ARG A 52 -2.84 -17.02 4.43
C ARG A 52 -2.44 -18.01 3.34
N TYR A 53 -3.23 -18.10 2.28
CA TYR A 53 -2.95 -19.03 1.19
C TYR A 53 -1.81 -18.55 0.28
N TYR A 54 -1.66 -17.24 0.07
CA TYR A 54 -0.46 -16.69 -0.58
C TYR A 54 0.81 -16.95 0.24
N ALA A 55 0.74 -16.81 1.57
CA ALA A 55 1.87 -17.12 2.45
C ALA A 55 2.23 -18.61 2.38
N ALA A 56 1.23 -19.51 2.40
CA ALA A 56 1.44 -20.94 2.23
C ALA A 56 1.97 -21.33 0.83
N ALA A 57 1.77 -20.47 -0.17
CA ALA A 57 2.31 -20.60 -1.52
C ALA A 57 3.69 -19.94 -1.69
N GLU A 58 4.30 -19.43 -0.60
CA GLU A 58 5.57 -18.68 -0.61
C GLU A 58 5.52 -17.38 -1.45
N GLN A 59 4.31 -16.91 -1.76
CA GLN A 59 4.09 -15.64 -2.47
C GLN A 59 3.98 -14.48 -1.47
N HIS A 60 5.06 -14.25 -0.74
CA HIS A 60 5.11 -13.33 0.39
C HIS A 60 4.65 -11.89 0.05
N ALA A 61 5.03 -11.36 -1.11
CA ALA A 61 4.59 -10.02 -1.53
C ALA A 61 3.05 -9.93 -1.73
N ASN A 62 2.42 -10.97 -2.28
CA ASN A 62 0.96 -11.01 -2.47
C ASN A 62 0.25 -11.21 -1.13
N ALA A 63 0.81 -12.06 -0.25
CA ALA A 63 0.32 -12.25 1.10
C ALA A 63 0.31 -10.94 1.89
N ALA A 64 1.41 -10.19 1.83
CA ALA A 64 1.55 -8.91 2.51
C ALA A 64 0.53 -7.87 2.03
N ARG A 65 0.30 -7.77 0.71
CA ARG A 65 -0.74 -6.90 0.13
C ARG A 65 -2.14 -7.26 0.62
N CYS A 66 -2.47 -8.54 0.67
CA CYS A 66 -3.75 -9.00 1.20
C CYS A 66 -3.90 -8.67 2.68
N TYR A 67 -2.86 -8.87 3.49
CA TYR A 67 -2.89 -8.51 4.91
C TYR A 67 -3.01 -7.00 5.14
N LEU A 68 -2.40 -6.16 4.31
CA LEU A 68 -2.61 -4.70 4.37
C LEU A 68 -4.07 -4.33 4.10
N ARG A 69 -4.69 -4.89 3.06
CA ARG A 69 -6.12 -4.67 2.77
C ARG A 69 -7.04 -5.15 3.89
N ALA A 70 -6.63 -6.21 4.61
CA ALA A 70 -7.32 -6.72 5.78
C ALA A 70 -7.04 -5.93 7.08
N GLY A 71 -6.24 -4.86 7.04
CA GLY A 71 -5.82 -4.09 8.23
C GLY A 71 -4.85 -4.83 9.16
N ARG A 72 -4.28 -5.96 8.73
CA ARG A 72 -3.34 -6.80 9.49
C ARG A 72 -1.90 -6.36 9.26
N HIS A 73 -1.59 -5.14 9.65
CA HIS A 73 -0.31 -4.49 9.38
C HIS A 73 0.92 -5.24 9.91
N ALA A 74 0.85 -5.84 11.11
CA ALA A 74 1.96 -6.62 11.66
C ALA A 74 2.27 -7.87 10.83
N ALA A 75 1.24 -8.63 10.45
CA ALA A 75 1.40 -9.80 9.58
C ALA A 75 1.91 -9.40 8.19
N ALA A 76 1.44 -8.27 7.65
CA ALA A 76 1.97 -7.74 6.40
C ALA A 76 3.46 -7.40 6.49
N ALA A 77 3.92 -6.83 7.61
CA ALA A 77 5.33 -6.54 7.81
C ALA A 77 6.19 -7.80 7.81
N ASP A 78 5.74 -8.85 8.50
CA ASP A 78 6.45 -10.13 8.56
C ASP A 78 6.59 -10.75 7.15
N GLU A 79 5.51 -10.74 6.36
CA GLU A 79 5.55 -11.22 4.97
C GLU A 79 6.44 -10.36 4.07
N TRP A 80 6.44 -9.03 4.22
CA TRP A 80 7.34 -8.17 3.44
C TRP A 80 8.82 -8.39 3.77
N GLU A 81 9.15 -8.73 5.02
CA GLU A 81 10.51 -9.13 5.39
C GLU A 81 10.92 -10.44 4.71
N LEU A 82 10.03 -11.43 4.68
CA LEU A 82 10.27 -12.69 3.97
C LEU A 82 10.41 -12.47 2.45
N ALA A 83 9.68 -11.51 1.88
CA ALA A 83 9.83 -11.10 0.49
C ALA A 83 11.14 -10.35 0.19
N GLY A 84 11.92 -9.97 1.20
CA GLY A 84 13.15 -9.19 1.04
C GLY A 84 12.91 -7.71 0.73
N GLU A 85 11.74 -7.17 1.11
CA GLU A 85 11.31 -5.80 0.83
C GLU A 85 11.26 -4.96 2.12
N PRO A 86 12.41 -4.53 2.67
CA PRO A 86 12.48 -3.87 3.97
C PRO A 86 11.79 -2.50 4.00
N LEU A 87 11.67 -1.84 2.85
CA LEU A 87 10.93 -0.57 2.75
C LEU A 87 9.46 -0.80 3.12
N TRP A 88 8.80 -1.74 2.44
CA TRP A 88 7.38 -2.03 2.63
C TRP A 88 7.09 -2.63 4.00
N ALA A 89 7.99 -3.46 4.53
CA ALA A 89 7.89 -3.97 5.89
C ALA A 89 7.92 -2.83 6.94
N GLY A 90 8.85 -1.88 6.78
CA GLY A 90 8.94 -0.71 7.65
C GLY A 90 7.67 0.13 7.63
N TRP A 91 7.13 0.38 6.44
CA TRP A 91 5.88 1.12 6.26
C TRP A 91 4.67 0.41 6.89
N ALA A 92 4.56 -0.91 6.72
CA ALA A 92 3.51 -1.69 7.36
C ALA A 92 3.57 -1.57 8.89
N LEU A 93 4.76 -1.60 9.50
CA LEU A 93 4.91 -1.40 10.95
C LEU A 93 4.55 0.01 11.41
N ILE A 94 4.84 1.04 10.61
CA ILE A 94 4.44 2.42 10.91
C ILE A 94 2.92 2.55 10.86
N ALA A 95 2.28 1.98 9.82
CA ALA A 95 0.83 1.97 9.67
C ALA A 95 0.13 1.21 10.81
N ALA A 96 0.77 0.19 11.39
CA ALA A 96 0.25 -0.50 12.57
C ALA A 96 0.09 0.41 13.80
N ARG A 97 0.76 1.58 13.84
CA ARG A 97 0.79 2.54 14.96
C ARG A 97 1.13 1.91 16.31
N GLN A 98 1.91 0.82 16.31
CA GLN A 98 2.36 0.15 17.53
C GLN A 98 3.71 0.70 18.00
N ALA A 99 3.80 1.15 19.25
CA ALA A 99 5.03 1.71 19.81
C ALA A 99 6.21 0.71 19.84
N SER A 100 5.92 -0.59 19.97
CA SER A 100 6.93 -1.67 19.87
C SER A 100 7.46 -1.85 18.44
N GLY A 101 6.67 -1.49 17.43
CA GLY A 101 7.03 -1.60 16.02
C GLY A 101 8.02 -0.54 15.56
N THR A 102 8.11 0.61 16.24
CA THR A 102 8.92 1.76 15.80
C THR A 102 10.41 1.45 15.67
N ARG A 103 11.01 0.73 16.63
CA ARG A 103 12.43 0.36 16.56
C ARG A 103 12.70 -0.62 15.40
N ARG A 104 11.81 -1.58 15.19
CA ARG A 104 11.88 -2.56 14.10
C ARG A 104 11.71 -1.87 12.74
N ALA A 105 10.72 -0.99 12.61
CA ALA A 105 10.48 -0.19 11.41
C ALA A 105 11.71 0.66 11.05
N LEU A 106 12.31 1.35 12.03
CA LEU A 106 13.51 2.15 11.82
C LEU A 106 14.70 1.33 11.32
N ALA A 107 14.90 0.12 11.88
CA ALA A 107 15.97 -0.77 11.44
C ALA A 107 15.79 -1.21 9.98
N LEU A 108 14.56 -1.60 9.61
CA LEU A 108 14.22 -2.01 8.25
C LEU A 108 14.39 -0.88 7.26
N LEU A 109 13.86 0.31 7.55
CA LEU A 109 13.97 1.47 6.66
C LEU A 109 15.41 1.92 6.45
N ARG A 110 16.27 1.83 7.48
CA ARG A 110 17.71 2.11 7.33
C ARG A 110 18.45 1.05 6.52
N SER A 111 17.95 -0.19 6.54
CA SER A 111 18.50 -1.29 5.73
C SER A 111 18.06 -1.23 4.27
N ALA A 112 16.90 -0.61 3.99
CA ALA A 112 16.44 -0.35 2.64
C ALA A 112 17.47 0.53 1.94
N ARG A 113 18.09 0.01 0.87
CA ARG A 113 18.98 0.75 -0.02
C ARG A 113 18.25 1.08 -1.32
N PRO A 114 17.34 2.07 -1.32
CA PRO A 114 16.56 2.41 -2.49
C PRO A 114 17.44 2.95 -3.62
N GLN A 115 17.29 2.37 -4.81
CA GLN A 115 17.97 2.82 -6.03
C GLN A 115 17.20 3.93 -6.74
N HIS A 116 15.87 3.95 -6.58
CA HIS A 116 14.96 4.88 -7.25
C HIS A 116 14.60 6.06 -6.33
N ALA A 117 14.44 7.25 -6.93
CA ALA A 117 14.09 8.47 -6.20
C ALA A 117 12.80 8.34 -5.35
N PRO A 118 11.69 7.78 -5.88
CA PRO A 118 10.47 7.49 -5.10
C PRO A 118 10.74 6.79 -3.77
N HIS A 119 11.47 5.67 -3.82
CA HIS A 119 11.74 4.86 -2.65
C HIS A 119 12.67 5.58 -1.66
N ARG A 120 13.58 6.46 -2.14
CA ARG A 120 14.42 7.29 -1.26
C ARG A 120 13.57 8.24 -0.41
N TRP A 121 12.59 8.92 -1.00
CA TRP A 121 11.72 9.83 -0.27
C TRP A 121 10.87 9.08 0.75
N LEU A 122 10.31 7.92 0.36
CA LEU A 122 9.55 7.07 1.28
C LEU A 122 10.41 6.54 2.43
N THR A 123 11.66 6.16 2.18
CA THR A 123 12.60 5.80 3.26
C THR A 123 12.85 6.96 4.21
N GLN A 124 13.14 8.16 3.69
CA GLN A 124 13.40 9.35 4.51
C GLN A 124 12.20 9.72 5.36
N LEU A 125 11.01 9.74 4.76
CA LEU A 125 9.75 10.00 5.43
C LEU A 125 9.50 8.99 6.54
N GLY A 126 9.59 7.69 6.24
CA GLY A 126 9.41 6.61 7.22
C GLY A 126 10.38 6.70 8.41
N ILE A 127 11.66 7.01 8.15
CA ILE A 127 12.67 7.20 9.21
C ILE A 127 12.29 8.38 10.11
N ALA A 128 11.82 9.48 9.51
CA ALA A 128 11.42 10.66 10.25
C ALA A 128 10.17 10.41 11.12
N MET A 129 9.20 9.65 10.62
CA MET A 129 8.02 9.24 11.40
C MET A 129 8.37 8.34 12.59
N CYS A 130 9.44 7.55 12.47
CA CYS A 130 9.99 6.78 13.60
C CYS A 130 10.76 7.64 14.61
N SER A 131 10.96 8.93 14.32
CA SER A 131 11.67 9.90 15.15
C SER A 131 10.70 10.78 15.93
N SER A 132 11.19 11.82 16.62
CA SER A 132 10.32 12.77 17.36
C SER A 132 9.24 13.40 16.45
N PRO A 133 8.02 13.69 16.95
CA PRO A 133 6.96 14.32 16.17
C PRO A 133 7.38 15.61 15.44
N SER A 134 8.21 16.44 16.08
CA SER A 134 8.74 17.67 15.47
C SER A 134 9.68 17.39 14.30
N THR A 135 10.50 16.34 14.41
CA THR A 135 11.40 15.89 13.35
C THR A 135 10.62 15.23 12.21
N ALA A 136 9.57 14.48 12.53
CA ALA A 136 8.67 13.86 11.56
C ALA A 136 8.01 14.91 10.65
N ALA A 137 7.49 15.99 11.23
CA ALA A 137 6.82 17.06 10.49
C ALA A 137 7.75 17.78 9.50
N ALA A 138 8.93 18.23 9.95
CA ALA A 138 9.86 18.96 9.10
C ALA A 138 10.45 18.09 7.97
N ALA A 139 10.76 16.83 8.28
CA ALA A 139 11.23 15.90 7.26
C ALA A 139 10.12 15.50 6.28
N ALA A 140 8.87 15.41 6.74
CA ALA A 140 7.73 15.17 5.86
C ALA A 140 7.54 16.30 4.87
N GLU A 141 7.62 17.55 5.33
CA GLU A 141 7.59 18.73 4.45
C GLU A 141 8.72 18.69 3.41
N GLY A 142 9.96 18.42 3.83
CA GLY A 142 11.10 18.33 2.92
C GLY A 142 10.93 17.22 1.87
N ALA A 143 10.54 16.02 2.29
CA ALA A 143 10.33 14.88 1.40
C ALA A 143 9.17 15.13 0.42
N VAL A 144 8.07 15.71 0.89
CA VAL A 144 6.91 16.04 0.05
C VAL A 144 7.26 17.14 -0.95
N ASN A 145 7.97 18.20 -0.55
CA ASN A 145 8.39 19.26 -1.46
C ASN A 145 9.32 18.75 -2.56
N GLN A 146 10.27 17.88 -2.20
CA GLN A 146 11.14 17.23 -3.17
C GLN A 146 10.34 16.35 -4.13
N ALA A 147 9.45 15.51 -3.59
CA ALA A 147 8.61 14.64 -4.39
C ALA A 147 7.71 15.45 -5.34
N CYS A 148 7.08 16.53 -4.88
CA CYS A 148 6.24 17.40 -5.72
C CYS A 148 7.02 18.06 -6.87
N THR A 149 8.32 18.30 -6.70
CA THR A 149 9.19 18.87 -7.74
C THR A 149 9.58 17.82 -8.77
N GLU A 150 9.85 16.59 -8.34
CA GLU A 150 10.32 15.50 -9.20
C GLU A 150 9.19 14.66 -9.80
N LEU A 151 7.98 14.68 -9.22
CA LEU A 151 6.80 13.92 -9.66
C LEU A 151 6.49 14.07 -11.17
N PRO A 152 6.50 15.28 -11.76
CA PRO A 152 6.20 15.45 -13.19
C PRO A 152 7.20 14.76 -14.11
N SER A 153 8.42 14.47 -13.64
CA SER A 153 9.47 13.82 -14.43
C SER A 153 9.35 12.29 -14.46
N LEU A 154 8.54 11.70 -13.59
CA LEU A 154 8.36 10.26 -13.49
C LEU A 154 7.40 9.74 -14.57
N PRO A 155 7.52 8.46 -14.99
CA PRO A 155 6.54 7.85 -15.87
C PRO A 155 5.17 7.71 -15.17
N PRO A 156 4.04 7.79 -15.91
CA PRO A 156 2.69 7.78 -15.35
C PRO A 156 2.36 6.67 -14.31
N PRO A 157 2.78 5.39 -14.48
CA PRO A 157 2.51 4.38 -13.46
C PRO A 157 3.24 4.67 -12.13
N GLN A 158 4.45 5.21 -12.20
CA GLN A 158 5.21 5.59 -11.00
C GLN A 158 4.66 6.86 -10.34
N GLN A 159 4.13 7.79 -11.14
CA GLN A 159 3.46 8.98 -10.60
C GLN A 159 2.27 8.58 -9.71
N LEU A 160 1.41 7.67 -10.19
CA LEU A 160 0.26 7.18 -9.43
C LEU A 160 0.68 6.45 -8.15
N GLU A 161 1.70 5.60 -8.26
CA GLU A 161 2.23 4.88 -7.10
C GLU A 161 2.76 5.86 -6.04
N VAL A 162 3.60 6.81 -6.44
CA VAL A 162 4.16 7.84 -5.54
C VAL A 162 3.07 8.70 -4.91
N GLU A 163 2.09 9.17 -5.69
CA GLU A 163 0.96 9.94 -5.20
C GLU A 163 0.22 9.17 -4.10
N THR A 164 -0.12 7.92 -4.36
CA THR A 164 -0.85 7.06 -3.42
C THR A 164 -0.07 6.90 -2.10
N TRP A 165 1.20 6.53 -2.18
CA TRP A 165 2.02 6.29 -1.00
C TRP A 165 2.28 7.55 -0.18
N LEU A 166 2.54 8.69 -0.83
CA LEU A 166 2.79 9.94 -0.10
C LEU A 166 1.52 10.47 0.56
N VAL A 167 0.35 10.31 -0.07
CA VAL A 167 -0.94 10.66 0.54
C VAL A 167 -1.21 9.78 1.75
N ASP A 168 -1.06 8.46 1.63
CA ASP A 168 -1.24 7.54 2.76
C ASP A 168 -0.30 7.88 3.93
N ALA A 169 0.94 8.23 3.62
CA ALA A 169 1.92 8.65 4.61
C ALA A 169 1.56 9.95 5.34
N CYS A 170 1.11 10.96 4.59
CA CYS A 170 0.73 12.25 5.17
C CYS A 170 -0.59 12.14 5.95
N ASP A 171 -1.49 11.25 5.52
CA ASP A 171 -2.71 10.89 6.25
C ASP A 171 -2.38 10.24 7.60
N LEU A 172 -1.39 9.35 7.64
CA LEU A 172 -0.87 8.77 8.89
C LEU A 172 -0.22 9.80 9.84
N LEU A 173 0.19 10.96 9.33
CA LEU A 173 0.74 12.06 10.12
C LEU A 173 -0.32 13.12 10.50
N ASP A 174 -1.57 12.93 10.07
CA ASP A 174 -2.63 13.92 10.20
C ASP A 174 -2.23 15.29 9.58
N ARG A 175 -1.35 15.26 8.55
CA ARG A 175 -0.85 16.41 7.79
C ARG A 175 -1.59 16.55 6.47
N TYR A 176 -2.89 16.84 6.56
CA TYR A 176 -3.79 16.95 5.41
C TYR A 176 -3.41 18.10 4.45
N ASP A 177 -2.66 19.09 4.93
CA ASP A 177 -2.06 20.14 4.11
C ASP A 177 -1.03 19.58 3.11
N LEU A 178 -0.22 18.60 3.53
CA LEU A 178 0.74 17.93 2.66
C LEU A 178 0.05 17.00 1.66
N CYS A 179 -1.04 16.32 2.06
CA CYS A 179 -1.87 15.56 1.12
C CYS A 179 -2.39 16.46 -0.02
N ALA A 180 -2.90 17.65 0.33
CA ALA A 180 -3.37 18.62 -0.66
C ALA A 180 -2.24 19.11 -1.59
N ALA A 181 -1.03 19.32 -1.06
CA ALA A 181 0.13 19.72 -1.87
C ALA A 181 0.51 18.65 -2.92
N ILE A 182 0.42 17.36 -2.55
CA ILE A 182 0.69 16.24 -3.45
C ILE A 182 -0.33 16.19 -4.59
N TYR A 183 -1.62 16.26 -4.26
CA TYR A 183 -2.68 16.28 -5.28
C TYR A 183 -2.58 17.51 -6.20
N ALA A 184 -2.23 18.67 -5.65
CA ALA A 184 -2.00 19.88 -6.43
C ALA A 184 -0.80 19.74 -7.39
N ALA A 185 0.28 19.08 -6.95
CA ALA A 185 1.42 18.77 -7.80
C ALA A 185 1.05 17.79 -8.92
N GLY A 186 0.29 16.74 -8.61
CA GLY A 186 -0.23 15.79 -9.60
C GLY A 186 -1.15 16.45 -10.63
N HIS A 187 -2.04 17.35 -10.18
CA HIS A 187 -2.91 18.13 -11.06
C HIS A 187 -2.12 19.04 -12.01
N ARG A 188 -1.11 19.77 -11.52
CA ARG A 188 -0.21 20.57 -12.37
C ARG A 188 0.58 19.72 -13.37
N ALA A 189 0.95 18.52 -12.98
CA ALA A 189 1.66 17.57 -13.83
C ALA A 189 0.75 16.88 -14.87
N GLY A 190 -0.57 17.12 -14.82
CA GLY A 190 -1.53 16.48 -15.72
C GLY A 190 -1.71 14.98 -15.46
N VAL A 191 -1.48 14.53 -14.22
CA VAL A 191 -1.66 13.12 -13.84
C VAL A 191 -3.14 12.75 -14.02
N LYS A 192 -3.40 11.73 -14.85
CA LYS A 192 -4.78 11.29 -15.12
C LYS A 192 -5.45 10.77 -13.84
N GLY A 193 -6.70 11.19 -13.63
CA GLY A 193 -7.53 10.73 -12.52
C GLY A 193 -7.26 11.41 -11.17
N VAL A 194 -6.34 12.39 -11.11
CA VAL A 194 -5.93 13.03 -9.86
C VAL A 194 -7.06 13.85 -9.24
N GLU A 195 -7.92 14.46 -10.06
CA GLU A 195 -9.08 15.22 -9.59
C GLU A 195 -10.09 14.29 -8.93
N GLU A 196 -10.45 13.17 -9.57
CA GLU A 196 -11.37 12.21 -8.98
C GLU A 196 -10.84 11.63 -7.66
N ARG A 197 -9.54 11.33 -7.61
CA ARG A 197 -8.88 10.84 -6.38
C ARG A 197 -8.85 11.90 -5.28
N TRP A 198 -8.53 13.15 -5.62
CA TRP A 198 -8.64 14.27 -4.68
C TRP A 198 -10.06 14.39 -4.13
N ARG A 199 -11.09 14.40 -5.00
CA ARG A 199 -12.49 14.54 -4.56
C ARG A 199 -12.88 13.41 -3.62
N ALA A 200 -12.52 12.17 -3.96
CA ALA A 200 -12.80 11.00 -3.12
C ALA A 200 -12.11 11.10 -1.76
N TRP A 201 -10.82 11.46 -1.73
CA TRP A 201 -10.05 11.60 -0.50
C TRP A 201 -10.54 12.78 0.35
N ALA A 202 -10.75 13.95 -0.25
CA ALA A 202 -11.21 15.16 0.44
C ALA A 202 -12.62 14.99 1.00
N ALA A 203 -13.53 14.33 0.27
CA ALA A 203 -14.85 13.98 0.81
C ALA A 203 -14.76 13.06 2.03
N ALA A 204 -13.85 12.08 2.02
CA ALA A 204 -13.67 11.13 3.11
C ALA A 204 -12.99 11.74 4.36
N ARG A 205 -12.08 12.71 4.17
CA ARG A 205 -11.26 13.27 5.28
C ARG A 205 -11.68 14.67 5.72
N LEU A 206 -12.04 15.54 4.78
CA LEU A 206 -12.31 16.96 5.01
C LEU A 206 -13.82 17.29 4.97
N GLY A 207 -14.65 16.40 4.42
CA GLY A 207 -16.10 16.58 4.31
C GLY A 207 -16.54 17.54 3.19
N ASP A 208 -15.62 18.23 2.51
CA ASP A 208 -15.86 19.03 1.31
C ASP A 208 -14.68 18.87 0.33
N GLY A 209 -14.96 18.73 -0.97
CA GLY A 209 -14.01 18.25 -1.97
C GLY A 209 -14.27 18.77 -3.37
N ARG A 210 -14.66 20.04 -3.54
CA ARG A 210 -15.11 20.55 -4.84
C ARG A 210 -13.98 20.71 -5.86
N GLU A 211 -12.84 21.28 -5.46
CA GLU A 211 -11.73 21.62 -6.36
C GLU A 211 -10.37 21.31 -5.73
N VAL A 212 -9.40 20.91 -6.57
CA VAL A 212 -8.00 20.68 -6.14
C VAL A 212 -7.38 22.03 -5.78
N PRO A 213 -6.81 22.23 -4.59
CA PRO A 213 -6.24 23.51 -4.19
C PRO A 213 -5.08 23.92 -5.11
N ALA A 214 -4.99 25.21 -5.42
CA ALA A 214 -3.76 25.78 -5.98
C ALA A 214 -2.66 25.75 -4.91
N TRP A 215 -1.53 25.10 -5.20
CA TRP A 215 -0.36 25.03 -4.32
C TRP A 215 0.89 25.56 -5.02
N PRO A 216 1.80 26.32 -4.38
CA PRO A 216 1.74 26.78 -2.99
C PRO A 216 0.66 27.84 -2.77
N ARG A 217 0.02 27.81 -1.60
CA ARG A 217 -0.88 28.87 -1.15
C ARG A 217 -0.05 30.10 -0.81
N GLY A 218 0.22 30.96 -1.78
CA GLY A 218 0.74 32.32 -1.55
C GLY A 218 1.93 32.41 -0.61
N GLY A 219 3.11 32.15 -1.17
CA GLY A 219 4.39 32.60 -0.62
C GLY A 219 5.30 32.89 -1.81
N GLU A 220 5.06 34.03 -2.47
CA GLU A 220 6.21 34.72 -3.08
C GLU A 220 7.24 35.00 -1.98
N PRO A 221 8.54 35.04 -2.27
CA PRO A 221 9.51 35.60 -1.34
C PRO A 221 9.12 37.03 -0.91
#